data_AF-A0A4R9J2T0-F1
#
_entry.id   AF-A0A4R9J2T0-F1
#
_cell.length_a   1.000
_cell.length_b   1.000
_cell.length_c   1.000
_cell.angle_alpha   90.00
_cell.angle_beta   90.00
_cell.angle_gamma   90.00
#
_symmetry.space_group_name_H-M   'P 1'
#
loop_
_entity.id
_entity.type
_entity.pdbx_description
1 polymer ?
#
loop_
_entity_poly.entity_id
_entity_poly.type
_entity_poly.pdbx_seq_one_letter_code
_entity_poly.pdbx_strand_id
1 'polypeptide(L)'
;MKRITFVSLILLLLGFSIFSKEQPSDYIIKKINSIEFDPIGPNSKDSYRTITNFASESSSVQVIISQKLLPWLGRDLEYKEYLLGSFIAGNVKSQILTNQKKDDSYSGILSLIRTYKYIRNMNGSFRVAEIEDLIKLQESGDLQKYTNSRVN
;
A
#
# COMPACT_ATOMS: atom_id res chain seq x y z
N MET A 1 -32.60 -61.31 22.24
CA MET A 1 -31.41 -60.45 22.04
C MET A 1 -31.87 -59.14 21.40
N LYS A 2 -31.74 -58.01 22.11
CA LYS A 2 -32.21 -56.68 21.69
C LYS A 2 -31.21 -56.07 20.71
N ARG A 3 -31.66 -55.61 19.54
CA ARG A 3 -30.81 -54.90 18.55
C ARG A 3 -30.73 -53.42 18.89
N ILE A 4 -29.51 -52.91 18.83
CA ILE A 4 -29.05 -51.58 19.21
C ILE A 4 -29.43 -50.55 18.13
N THR A 5 -29.83 -49.38 18.60
CA THR A 5 -30.16 -48.14 17.87
C THR A 5 -28.98 -47.59 17.07
N PHE A 6 -29.25 -47.12 15.84
CA PHE A 6 -28.36 -46.21 15.12
C PHE A 6 -29.10 -44.89 14.90
N VAL A 7 -28.75 -43.89 15.70
CA VAL A 7 -29.16 -42.50 15.49
C VAL A 7 -28.04 -41.84 14.68
N SER A 8 -28.30 -41.57 13.40
CA SER A 8 -27.40 -40.77 12.58
C SER A 8 -27.45 -39.32 13.03
N LEU A 9 -26.41 -38.89 13.73
CA LEU A 9 -26.17 -37.49 14.07
C LEU A 9 -25.56 -36.78 12.86
N ILE A 10 -26.37 -36.04 12.10
CA ILE A 10 -25.88 -35.13 11.06
C ILE A 10 -25.38 -33.86 11.75
N LEU A 11 -24.06 -33.72 11.85
CA LEU A 11 -23.40 -32.51 12.33
C LEU A 11 -23.29 -31.51 11.18
N LEU A 12 -24.26 -30.59 11.07
CA LEU A 12 -24.20 -29.45 10.15
C LEU A 12 -23.24 -28.40 10.71
N LEU A 13 -21.97 -28.44 10.28
CA LEU A 13 -21.01 -27.37 10.51
C LEU A 13 -21.38 -26.18 9.63
N LEU A 14 -22.19 -25.26 10.15
CA LEU A 14 -22.33 -23.91 9.61
C LEU A 14 -21.03 -23.15 9.88
N GLY A 15 -20.11 -23.21 8.92
CA GLY A 15 -18.95 -22.32 8.90
C GLY A 15 -19.41 -20.89 8.70
N PHE A 16 -19.56 -20.13 9.78
CA PHE A 16 -19.64 -18.67 9.71
C PHE A 16 -18.29 -18.15 9.22
N SER A 17 -18.16 -18.00 7.91
CA SER A 17 -17.10 -17.17 7.34
C SER A 17 -17.43 -15.73 7.74
N ILE A 18 -16.73 -15.20 8.74
CA ILE A 18 -16.73 -13.77 9.02
C ILE A 18 -16.06 -13.11 7.82
N PHE A 19 -16.84 -12.78 6.79
CA PHE A 19 -16.39 -11.94 5.70
C PHE A 19 -16.25 -10.54 6.28
N SER A 20 -15.04 -10.17 6.71
CA SER A 20 -14.72 -8.76 6.96
C SER A 20 -15.03 -8.01 5.67
N LYS A 21 -16.01 -7.11 5.72
CA LYS A 21 -16.43 -6.36 4.53
C LYS A 21 -15.31 -5.41 4.14
N GLU A 22 -14.60 -5.77 3.08
CA GLU A 22 -13.56 -4.93 2.47
C GLU A 22 -14.11 -3.53 2.22
N GLN A 23 -13.31 -2.51 2.51
CA GLN A 23 -13.72 -1.12 2.27
C GLN A 23 -13.97 -0.91 0.77
N PRO A 24 -15.03 -0.18 0.38
CA PRO A 24 -15.32 0.05 -1.03
C PRO A 24 -14.15 0.77 -1.73
N SER A 25 -13.81 0.35 -2.95
CA SER A 25 -12.72 0.96 -3.74
C SER A 25 -12.87 2.48 -3.89
N ASP A 26 -14.09 2.99 -4.12
CA ASP A 26 -14.35 4.43 -4.24
C ASP A 26 -14.01 5.22 -2.96
N TYR A 27 -14.22 4.60 -1.79
CA TYR A 27 -13.85 5.22 -0.52
C TYR A 27 -12.33 5.31 -0.37
N ILE A 28 -11.62 4.25 -0.78
CA ILE A 28 -10.14 4.23 -0.78
C ILE A 28 -9.57 5.24 -1.77
N ILE A 29 -10.13 5.34 -2.98
CA ILE A 29 -9.74 6.36 -3.96
C ILE A 29 -9.94 7.77 -3.41
N LYS A 30 -11.03 8.05 -2.69
CA LYS A 30 -11.23 9.36 -2.02
C LYS A 30 -10.12 9.65 -1.00
N LYS A 31 -9.71 8.66 -0.19
CA LYS A 31 -8.59 8.81 0.75
C LYS A 31 -7.28 9.06 0.04
N ILE A 32 -7.02 8.34 -1.05
CA ILE A 32 -5.80 8.53 -1.86
C ILE A 32 -5.78 9.93 -2.48
N ASN A 33 -6.88 10.40 -3.07
CA ASN A 33 -6.94 11.74 -3.65
C ASN A 33 -6.72 12.84 -2.59
N SER A 34 -7.16 12.63 -1.34
CA SER A 34 -6.91 13.56 -0.25
C SER A 34 -5.42 13.71 0.08
N ILE A 35 -4.67 12.61 0.14
CA ILE A 35 -3.21 12.65 0.41
C ILE A 35 -2.41 13.08 -0.82
N GLU A 36 -2.91 12.87 -2.03
CA GLU A 36 -2.27 13.41 -3.24
C GLU A 36 -2.37 14.94 -3.31
N PHE A 37 -3.44 15.51 -2.74
CA PHE A 37 -3.63 16.95 -2.64
C PHE A 37 -2.79 17.57 -1.52
N ASP A 38 -2.86 17.01 -0.30
CA ASP A 38 -2.09 17.47 0.85
C ASP A 38 -1.48 16.28 1.62
N PRO A 39 -0.28 15.82 1.24
CA PRO A 39 0.27 14.57 1.74
C PRO A 39 0.69 14.60 3.21
N ILE A 40 0.80 15.77 3.85
CA ILE A 40 1.10 15.88 5.30
C ILE A 40 0.08 16.70 6.08
N GLY A 41 -1.09 16.97 5.48
CA GLY A 41 -2.18 17.68 6.11
C GLY A 41 -2.75 17.01 7.38
N PRO A 42 -3.63 17.71 8.11
CA PRO A 42 -4.19 17.25 9.38
C PRO A 42 -4.84 15.86 9.32
N ASN A 43 -5.45 15.52 8.19
CA ASN A 43 -6.18 14.26 7.98
C ASN A 43 -5.35 13.18 7.26
N SER A 44 -4.09 13.48 6.92
CA SER A 44 -3.31 12.64 6.02
C SER A 44 -2.87 11.36 6.72
N LYS A 45 -2.51 11.42 8.02
CA LYS A 45 -2.17 10.22 8.81
C LYS A 45 -3.31 9.19 8.83
N ASP A 46 -4.53 9.64 9.11
CA ASP A 46 -5.70 8.74 9.09
C ASP A 46 -5.98 8.17 7.71
N SER A 47 -5.75 8.95 6.66
CA SER A 47 -5.89 8.50 5.27
C SER A 47 -4.84 7.44 4.93
N TYR A 48 -3.55 7.64 5.25
CA TYR A 48 -2.51 6.62 5.07
C TYR A 48 -2.80 5.35 5.84
N ARG A 49 -3.22 5.47 7.11
CA ARG A 49 -3.62 4.31 7.92
C ARG A 49 -4.76 3.53 7.28
N THR A 50 -5.80 4.24 6.81
CA THR A 50 -6.95 3.62 6.11
C THR A 50 -6.49 2.87 4.85
N ILE A 51 -5.64 3.49 4.04
CA ILE A 51 -5.12 2.90 2.79
C ILE A 51 -4.22 1.69 3.09
N THR A 52 -3.40 1.77 4.12
CA THR A 52 -2.47 0.70 4.53
C THR A 52 -3.23 -0.51 5.06
N ASN A 53 -4.24 -0.29 5.91
CA ASN A 53 -5.12 -1.35 6.38
C ASN A 53 -5.86 -2.00 5.21
N PHE A 54 -6.41 -1.21 4.29
CA PHE A 54 -7.00 -1.73 3.07
C PHE A 54 -6.00 -2.59 2.28
N ALA A 55 -4.78 -2.11 2.04
CA ALA A 55 -3.77 -2.88 1.32
C ALA A 55 -3.39 -4.21 2.01
N SER A 56 -3.47 -4.27 3.34
CA SER A 56 -3.15 -5.46 4.13
C SER A 56 -4.30 -6.47 4.23
N GLU A 57 -5.55 -6.00 4.20
CA GLU A 57 -6.75 -6.82 4.43
C GLU A 57 -7.47 -7.19 3.13
N SER A 58 -7.28 -6.39 2.08
CA SER A 58 -7.96 -6.52 0.80
C SER A 58 -7.50 -7.77 0.06
N SER A 59 -8.48 -8.48 -0.49
CA SER A 59 -8.21 -9.59 -1.42
C SER A 59 -7.94 -9.12 -2.85
N SER A 60 -8.24 -7.85 -3.15
CA SER A 60 -8.25 -7.26 -4.50
C SER A 60 -6.94 -6.56 -4.88
N VAL A 61 -6.07 -6.25 -3.91
CA VAL A 61 -4.75 -5.64 -4.16
C VAL A 61 -3.61 -6.46 -3.55
N GLN A 62 -2.39 -6.17 -3.99
CA GLN A 62 -1.17 -6.75 -3.42
C GLN A 62 -0.05 -5.71 -3.45
N VAL A 63 0.59 -5.45 -2.30
CA VAL A 63 1.74 -4.53 -2.21
C VAL A 63 2.95 -5.28 -1.70
N ILE A 64 4.07 -5.20 -2.42
CA ILE A 64 5.35 -5.79 -2.03
C ILE A 64 6.24 -4.67 -1.48
N ILE A 65 6.64 -4.83 -0.21
CA ILE A 65 7.61 -3.96 0.45
C ILE A 65 8.94 -4.72 0.49
N SER A 66 9.96 -4.19 -0.18
CA SER A 66 11.28 -4.80 -0.30
C SER A 66 12.34 -3.84 0.22
N GLN A 67 13.23 -4.33 1.09
CA GLN A 67 14.39 -3.56 1.57
C GLN A 67 15.35 -3.20 0.44
N LYS A 68 15.39 -3.99 -0.64
CA LYS A 68 16.19 -3.67 -1.85
C LYS A 68 15.58 -2.50 -2.62
N LEU A 69 14.27 -2.31 -2.57
CA LEU A 69 13.55 -1.23 -3.24
C LEU A 69 13.51 0.03 -2.37
N LEU A 70 13.25 -0.13 -1.07
CA LEU A 70 13.13 0.93 -0.07
C LEU A 70 14.21 0.82 1.02
N PRO A 71 15.50 0.99 0.68
CA PRO A 71 16.62 0.80 1.62
C PRO A 71 16.57 1.71 2.85
N TRP A 72 15.86 2.84 2.77
CA TRP A 72 15.67 3.77 3.87
C TRP A 72 14.68 3.28 4.94
N LEU A 73 13.92 2.21 4.69
CA LEU A 73 12.83 1.75 5.56
C LEU A 73 13.29 1.34 6.96
N GLY A 74 14.54 0.90 7.12
CA GLY A 74 15.11 0.56 8.42
C GLY A 74 15.50 1.77 9.28
N ARG A 75 15.54 2.98 8.72
CA ARG A 75 15.96 4.18 9.43
C ARG A 75 14.80 4.88 10.13
N ASP A 76 15.13 5.66 11.15
CA ASP A 76 14.21 6.60 11.77
C ASP A 76 14.26 7.93 10.99
N LEU A 77 13.13 8.33 10.41
CA LEU A 77 12.99 9.52 9.58
C LEU A 77 11.73 10.26 9.99
N GLU A 78 11.82 11.58 10.12
CA GLU A 78 10.69 12.45 10.53
C GLU A 78 9.41 12.21 9.74
N TYR A 79 9.51 12.00 8.42
CA TYR A 79 8.35 11.81 7.53
C TYR A 79 8.18 10.37 7.04
N LYS A 80 8.73 9.39 7.75
CA LYS A 80 8.73 7.97 7.33
C LYS A 80 7.34 7.43 6.99
N GLU A 81 6.36 7.71 7.85
CA GLU A 81 4.99 7.24 7.68
C GLU A 81 4.33 7.78 6.40
N TYR A 82 4.60 9.05 6.07
CA TYR A 82 4.07 9.72 4.89
C TYR A 82 4.70 9.18 3.61
N LEU A 83 6.01 8.94 3.61
CA LEU A 83 6.75 8.39 2.48
C LEU A 83 6.33 6.95 2.18
N LEU A 84 6.27 6.10 3.21
CA LEU A 84 5.82 4.71 3.07
C LEU A 84 4.34 4.64 2.67
N GLY A 85 3.49 5.41 3.34
CA GLY A 85 2.07 5.47 3.04
C GLY A 85 1.80 5.94 1.61
N SER A 86 2.60 6.87 1.09
CA SER A 86 2.49 7.34 -0.31
C SER A 86 2.90 6.26 -1.30
N PHE A 87 3.95 5.50 -1.00
CA PHE A 87 4.33 4.34 -1.80
C PHE A 87 3.18 3.32 -1.89
N ILE A 88 2.60 2.96 -0.75
CA ILE A 88 1.47 2.03 -0.70
C ILE A 88 0.27 2.60 -1.47
N ALA A 89 -0.06 3.87 -1.28
CA ALA A 89 -1.19 4.53 -1.93
C ALA A 89 -1.09 4.54 -3.46
N GLY A 90 0.09 4.88 -4.01
CA GLY A 90 0.30 4.84 -5.45
C GLY A 90 0.14 3.45 -6.05
N ASN A 91 0.67 2.45 -5.35
CA ASN A 91 0.55 1.04 -5.74
C ASN A 91 -0.91 0.58 -5.70
N VAL A 92 -1.63 0.82 -4.60
CA VAL A 92 -3.06 0.49 -4.44
C VAL A 92 -3.92 1.19 -5.50
N LYS A 93 -3.70 2.50 -5.73
CA LYS A 93 -4.47 3.28 -6.71
C LYS A 93 -4.40 2.66 -8.09
N SER A 94 -3.20 2.28 -8.53
CA SER A 94 -3.01 1.69 -9.86
C SER A 94 -3.85 0.41 -10.03
N GLN A 95 -3.81 -0.48 -9.03
CA GLN A 95 -4.52 -1.76 -9.06
C GLN A 95 -6.03 -1.60 -9.05
N ILE A 96 -6.56 -0.64 -8.28
CA ILE A 96 -8.00 -0.31 -8.29
C ILE A 96 -8.42 0.20 -9.66
N LEU A 97 -7.65 1.13 -10.25
CA LEU A 97 -7.99 1.75 -11.54
C LEU A 97 -7.87 0.78 -12.72
N THR A 98 -6.92 -0.15 -12.69
CA THR A 98 -6.75 -1.15 -13.75
C THR A 98 -7.54 -2.43 -13.49
N ASN A 99 -8.14 -2.58 -12.30
CA ASN A 99 -8.76 -3.81 -11.83
C ASN A 99 -7.82 -5.03 -11.95
N GLN A 100 -6.53 -4.85 -11.62
CA GLN A 100 -5.52 -5.90 -11.68
C GLN A 100 -4.85 -6.06 -10.33
N LYS A 101 -5.01 -7.23 -9.71
CA LYS A 101 -4.28 -7.61 -8.50
C LYS A 101 -2.85 -7.98 -8.86
N LYS A 102 -1.98 -6.99 -8.90
CA LYS A 102 -0.55 -7.15 -9.17
C LYS A 102 0.20 -5.98 -8.58
N ASP A 103 1.24 -6.26 -7.82
CA ASP A 103 2.12 -5.21 -7.30
C ASP A 103 2.57 -4.26 -8.43
N ASP A 104 2.35 -2.96 -8.22
CA ASP A 104 2.84 -1.88 -9.06
C ASP A 104 3.74 -0.95 -8.23
N SER A 105 4.90 -1.49 -7.86
CA SER A 105 5.95 -0.74 -7.19
C SER A 105 6.40 0.51 -7.97
N TYR A 106 6.27 0.53 -9.30
CA TYR A 106 6.60 1.72 -10.10
C TYR A 106 5.66 2.89 -9.76
N SER A 107 4.34 2.66 -9.83
CA SER A 107 3.34 3.66 -9.42
C SER A 107 3.51 4.07 -7.95
N GLY A 108 3.87 3.12 -7.08
CA GLY A 108 4.20 3.42 -5.68
C GLY A 108 5.38 4.38 -5.55
N ILE A 109 6.50 4.13 -6.24
CA ILE A 109 7.67 5.03 -6.18
C ILE A 109 7.35 6.41 -6.73
N LEU A 110 6.55 6.53 -7.80
CA LEU A 110 6.13 7.84 -8.32
C LEU A 110 5.36 8.66 -7.28
N SER A 111 4.43 8.02 -6.55
CA SER A 111 3.69 8.69 -5.46
C SER A 111 4.61 9.07 -4.30
N LEU A 112 5.53 8.19 -3.91
CA LEU A 112 6.56 8.48 -2.91
C LEU A 112 7.41 9.69 -3.30
N ILE A 113 7.91 9.75 -4.54
CA ILE A 113 8.72 10.87 -5.04
C ILE A 113 7.93 12.18 -4.97
N ARG A 114 6.65 12.15 -5.36
CA ARG A 114 5.78 13.33 -5.30
C ARG A 114 5.64 13.85 -3.87
N THR A 115 5.36 12.97 -2.91
CA THR A 115 5.28 13.32 -1.49
C THR A 115 6.61 13.82 -0.95
N TYR A 116 7.72 13.21 -1.34
CA TYR A 116 9.05 13.68 -0.98
C TYR A 116 9.31 15.10 -1.48
N LYS A 117 9.03 15.39 -2.75
CA LYS A 117 9.14 16.74 -3.33
C LYS A 117 8.25 17.75 -2.59
N TYR A 118 7.04 17.35 -2.19
CA TYR A 118 6.16 18.20 -1.38
C TYR A 118 6.79 18.54 -0.02
N ILE A 119 7.25 17.52 0.73
CA ILE A 119 7.93 17.70 2.02
C ILE A 119 9.14 18.62 1.87
N ARG A 120 9.92 18.43 0.80
CA ARG A 120 11.11 19.24 0.49
C ARG A 120 10.82 20.71 0.26
N ASN A 121 9.67 21.03 -0.30
CA ASN A 121 9.27 22.42 -0.55
C ASN A 121 8.92 23.15 0.76
N MET A 122 8.40 22.43 1.77
CA MET A 122 8.11 23.01 3.09
C MET A 122 9.30 22.97 4.04
N ASN A 123 10.05 21.86 4.01
CA ASN A 123 11.24 21.63 4.80
C ASN A 123 12.45 21.45 3.88
N GLY A 124 13.07 22.58 3.55
CA GLY A 124 14.20 22.66 2.63
C GLY A 124 15.47 21.93 3.12
N SER A 125 15.55 21.50 4.39
CA SER A 125 16.70 20.75 4.93
C SER A 125 16.49 19.23 4.96
N PHE A 126 15.25 18.74 4.84
CA PHE A 126 14.97 17.31 4.84
C PHE A 126 15.66 16.62 3.66
N ARG A 127 16.46 15.58 3.87
CA ARG A 127 17.19 14.87 2.79
C ARG A 127 17.13 13.36 3.01
N VAL A 128 16.87 12.63 1.93
CA VAL A 128 16.91 11.17 1.92
C VAL A 128 17.60 10.77 0.62
N ALA A 129 18.90 10.48 0.70
CA ALA A 129 19.76 10.27 -0.48
C ALA A 129 19.19 9.20 -1.42
N GLU A 130 18.61 8.15 -0.87
CA GLU A 130 18.04 7.03 -1.62
C GLU A 130 16.79 7.44 -2.41
N ILE A 131 16.04 8.44 -1.94
CA ILE A 131 14.90 8.99 -2.69
C ILE A 131 15.38 9.95 -3.79
N GLU A 132 16.46 10.70 -3.53
CA GLU A 132 17.10 11.52 -4.57
C GLU A 132 17.62 10.66 -5.74
N ASP A 133 18.17 9.48 -5.45
CA ASP A 133 18.60 8.56 -6.50
C ASP A 133 17.41 8.00 -7.30
N LEU A 134 16.26 7.76 -6.66
CA LEU A 134 15.02 7.41 -7.37
C LEU A 134 14.51 8.55 -8.26
N ILE A 135 14.68 9.81 -7.85
CA ILE A 135 14.34 10.98 -8.67
C ILE A 135 15.22 11.02 -9.93
N LYS A 136 16.54 10.81 -9.79
CA LYS A 136 17.45 10.76 -10.95
C LYS A 136 17.07 9.63 -11.91
N LEU A 137 16.72 8.45 -11.39
CA LEU A 137 16.24 7.33 -12.21
C LEU A 137 14.91 7.65 -12.90
N GLN A 138 14.03 8.42 -12.27
CA GLN A 138 12.79 8.89 -12.91
C GLN A 138 13.12 9.84 -14.07
N GLU A 139 14.05 10.77 -13.85
CA GLU A 139 14.47 11.77 -14.85
C GLU A 139 15.24 11.16 -16.02
N SER A 140 16.00 10.08 -15.79
CA SER A 140 16.69 9.35 -16.86
C SER A 140 15.81 8.35 -17.61
N GLY A 141 14.60 8.07 -17.12
CA GLY A 141 13.70 7.05 -17.68
C GLY A 141 14.00 5.61 -17.25
N ASP A 142 14.96 5.40 -16.35
CA ASP A 142 15.39 4.06 -15.89
C ASP A 142 14.59 3.52 -14.70
N LEU A 143 13.71 4.34 -14.10
CA LEU A 143 13.01 3.98 -12.86
C LEU A 143 12.20 2.69 -13.00
N GLN A 144 11.47 2.48 -14.09
CA GLN A 144 10.65 1.29 -14.27
C GLN A 144 11.49 0.00 -14.33
N LYS A 145 12.64 0.06 -15.02
CA LYS A 145 13.60 -1.04 -15.05
C LYS A 145 14.16 -1.32 -13.66
N TYR A 146 14.50 -0.26 -12.92
CA TYR A 146 14.98 -0.36 -11.55
C TYR A 146 13.94 -1.06 -10.64
N THR A 147 12.69 -0.60 -10.61
CA THR A 147 11.65 -1.18 -9.74
C THR A 147 11.41 -2.66 -10.05
N ASN A 148 11.32 -3.03 -11.33
CA ASN A 148 11.14 -4.43 -11.74
C ASN A 148 12.29 -5.34 -11.25
N SER A 149 13.51 -4.85 -11.15
CA SER A 149 14.67 -5.64 -10.70
C SER A 149 14.75 -5.84 -9.18
N ARG A 150 13.95 -5.11 -8.38
CA ARG A 150 14.06 -5.05 -6.91
C ARG A 150 12.90 -5.68 -6.15
N VAL A 151 11.87 -6.09 -6.88
CA VAL A 151 10.64 -6.71 -6.36
C VAL A 151 10.59 -8.23 -6.64
N ASN A 152 11.48 -8.71 -7.51
CA ASN A 152 11.71 -10.14 -7.78
C ASN A 152 12.74 -10.77 -6.83
#